data_AF-A0A968IJ43-F1
#
_entry.id   AF-A0A968IJ43-F1
#
_cell.length_a   1.000
_cell.length_b   1.000
_cell.length_c   1.000
_cell.angle_alpha   90.00
_cell.angle_beta   90.00
_cell.angle_gamma   90.00
#
_symmetry.space_group_name_H-M   'P 1'
#
loop_
_entity.id
_entity.type
_entity.pdbx_description
1 polymer ?
#
loop_
_entity_poly.entity_id
_entity_poly.type
_entity_poly.pdbx_seq_one_letter_code
_entity_poly.pdbx_strand_id
1 'polypeptide(L)'
;APDVVWPRAFKGGFVRGPEEVRAYWTEQWSEISGHVEPVTFHSEDAGQVLVEVHQVVRDLAGVVLADGYVGHRFTIEHGLIQAMEVCPLSSSGLGA
;
A
#
# COMPACT_ATOMS: atom_id res chain seq x y z
N ALA A 1 -10.67 -9.67 -1.31
CA ALA A 1 -11.83 -10.37 -0.71
C ALA A 1 -13.07 -9.46 -0.70
N PRO A 2 -14.29 -10.00 -0.48
CA PRO A 2 -15.52 -9.18 -0.44
C PRO A 2 -15.48 -8.06 0.60
N ASP A 3 -14.80 -8.28 1.73
CA ASP A 3 -14.66 -7.29 2.82
C ASP A 3 -13.23 -6.74 2.92
N VAL A 4 -12.51 -6.66 1.80
CA VAL A 4 -11.11 -6.20 1.80
C VAL A 4 -10.98 -4.82 2.45
N VAL A 5 -10.08 -4.67 3.40
CA VAL A 5 -9.81 -3.40 4.07
C VAL A 5 -8.59 -2.75 3.41
N TRP A 6 -8.74 -1.52 2.92
CA TRP A 6 -7.65 -0.81 2.25
C TRP A 6 -7.45 0.59 2.83
N PRO A 7 -6.22 1.03 3.09
CA PRO A 7 -5.96 2.32 3.71
C PRO A 7 -6.07 3.43 2.67
N ARG A 8 -6.66 4.55 3.09
CA ARG A 8 -6.63 5.78 2.29
C ARG A 8 -5.33 6.52 2.60
N ALA A 9 -4.22 6.11 2.00
CA ALA A 9 -2.87 6.60 2.32
C ALA A 9 -2.75 8.14 2.38
N PHE A 10 -3.54 8.87 1.57
CA PHE A 10 -3.52 10.34 1.50
C PHE A 10 -4.64 11.04 2.27
N LYS A 11 -5.79 10.36 2.49
CA LYS A 11 -6.98 10.97 3.11
C LYS A 11 -7.21 10.53 4.56
N GLY A 12 -6.42 9.54 5.03
CA GLY A 12 -6.61 8.90 6.33
C GLY A 12 -7.82 7.96 6.35
N GLY A 13 -7.78 6.98 7.26
CA GLY A 13 -8.83 5.97 7.40
C GLY A 13 -8.75 4.83 6.38
N PHE A 14 -9.85 4.08 6.26
CA PHE A 14 -9.92 2.84 5.47
C PHE A 14 -11.19 2.80 4.62
N VAL A 15 -11.12 2.13 3.48
CA VAL A 15 -12.28 1.69 2.68
C VAL A 15 -12.49 0.20 2.85
N ARG A 16 -13.72 -0.27 2.65
CA ARG A 16 -14.07 -1.69 2.75
C ARG A 16 -14.70 -2.21 1.47
N GLY A 17 -14.23 -3.39 1.06
CA GLY A 17 -14.75 -4.12 -0.08
C GLY A 17 -14.25 -3.60 -1.45
N PRO A 18 -14.35 -4.43 -2.49
CA PRO A 18 -13.75 -4.16 -3.79
C PRO A 18 -14.29 -2.90 -4.48
N GLU A 19 -15.55 -2.55 -4.26
CA GLU A 19 -16.18 -1.38 -4.89
C GLU A 19 -15.63 -0.07 -4.32
N GLU A 20 -15.54 0.05 -2.99
CA GLU A 20 -14.97 1.24 -2.36
C GLU A 20 -13.46 1.37 -2.66
N VAL A 21 -12.73 0.26 -2.72
CA VAL A 21 -11.32 0.25 -3.14
C VAL A 21 -11.17 0.78 -4.57
N ARG A 22 -12.00 0.30 -5.49
CA ARG A 22 -12.00 0.75 -6.89
C ARG A 22 -12.34 2.23 -6.98
N ALA A 23 -13.38 2.69 -6.28
CA ALA A 23 -13.79 4.08 -6.27
C ALA A 23 -12.66 4.98 -5.74
N TYR A 24 -12.01 4.56 -4.65
CA TYR A 24 -10.87 5.27 -4.07
C TYR A 24 -9.68 5.36 -5.03
N TRP A 25 -9.27 4.27 -5.67
CA TRP A 25 -8.17 4.30 -6.64
C TRP A 25 -8.50 5.17 -7.86
N THR A 26 -9.74 5.12 -8.33
CA THR A 26 -10.20 5.93 -9.46
C THR A 26 -10.15 7.42 -9.13
N GLU A 27 -10.58 7.80 -7.92
CA GLU A 27 -10.47 9.16 -7.42
C GLU A 27 -8.99 9.58 -7.32
N GLN A 28 -8.13 8.75 -6.73
CA GLN A 28 -6.70 9.05 -6.62
C GLN A 28 -6.04 9.27 -7.97
N TRP A 29 -6.30 8.43 -8.98
CA TRP A 29 -5.71 8.58 -10.30
C TRP A 29 -6.17 9.85 -11.04
N SER A 30 -7.28 10.45 -10.61
CA SER A 30 -7.73 11.75 -11.12
C SER A 30 -7.02 12.94 -10.47
N GLU A 31 -6.41 12.75 -9.30
CA GLU A 31 -5.76 13.80 -8.51
C GLU A 31 -4.23 13.71 -8.59
N ILE A 32 -3.68 12.49 -8.63
CA ILE A 32 -2.25 12.21 -8.54
C ILE A 32 -1.82 11.06 -9.47
N SER A 33 -0.54 11.08 -9.85
CA SER A 33 0.13 9.97 -10.51
C SER A 33 1.07 9.30 -9.52
N GLY A 34 0.71 8.09 -9.06
CA GLY A 34 1.53 7.28 -8.16
C GLY A 34 2.26 6.16 -8.91
N HIS A 35 3.57 6.06 -8.70
CA HIS A 35 4.38 4.90 -9.06
C HIS A 35 4.81 4.18 -7.78
N VAL A 36 4.68 2.85 -7.76
CA VAL A 36 5.07 2.02 -6.62
C VAL A 36 5.91 0.87 -7.15
N GLU A 37 7.19 0.86 -6.81
CA GLU A 37 8.14 -0.18 -7.20
C GLU A 37 8.39 -1.11 -5.99
N PRO A 38 8.06 -2.41 -6.07
CA PRO A 38 8.43 -3.38 -5.04
C PRO A 38 9.95 -3.56 -4.99
N VAL A 39 10.51 -3.44 -3.79
CA VAL A 39 11.96 -3.54 -3.53
C VAL A 39 12.31 -4.89 -2.95
N THR A 40 11.57 -5.33 -1.93
CA THR A 40 11.81 -6.60 -1.24
C THR A 40 10.50 -7.13 -0.67
N PHE A 41 10.37 -8.46 -0.62
CA PHE A 41 9.22 -9.16 -0.07
C PHE A 41 9.67 -9.96 1.15
N HIS A 42 9.01 -9.72 2.27
CA HIS A 42 9.22 -10.44 3.52
C HIS A 42 7.96 -11.22 3.84
N SER A 43 8.06 -12.55 3.89
CA SER A 43 6.98 -13.37 4.42
C SER A 43 6.98 -13.26 5.94
N GLU A 44 5.84 -12.87 6.50
CA GLU A 44 5.59 -12.85 7.94
C GLU A 44 4.73 -14.05 8.33
N ASP A 45 4.52 -14.25 9.63
CA ASP A 45 3.65 -15.30 10.14
C ASP A 45 2.18 -15.06 9.72
N ALA A 46 1.35 -16.11 9.84
CA ALA A 46 -0.11 -16.03 9.67
C ALA A 46 -0.62 -15.55 8.30
N GLY A 47 0.14 -15.74 7.22
CA GLY A 47 -0.29 -15.37 5.86
C GLY A 47 -0.13 -13.88 5.57
N GLN A 48 0.72 -13.19 6.33
CA GLN A 48 1.10 -11.82 6.10
C GLN A 48 2.33 -11.72 5.20
N VAL A 49 2.36 -10.70 4.35
CA VAL A 49 3.51 -10.37 3.51
C VAL A 49 3.79 -8.87 3.65
N LEU A 50 4.97 -8.53 4.16
CA LEU A 50 5.47 -7.16 4.15
C LEU A 50 6.24 -6.93 2.86
N VAL A 51 5.78 -5.99 2.04
CA VAL A 51 6.45 -5.56 0.82
C VAL A 51 7.08 -4.21 1.07
N GLU A 52 8.40 -4.14 1.04
CA GLU A 52 9.10 -2.86 0.96
C GLU A 52 8.89 -2.30 -0.43
N VAL A 53 8.42 -1.06 -0.52
CA VAL A 53 8.18 -0.40 -1.79
C VAL A 53 8.86 0.96 -1.82
N HIS A 54 9.39 1.32 -2.98
CA HIS A 54 9.72 2.70 -3.31
C HIS A 54 8.47 3.34 -3.93
N GLN A 55 7.84 4.27 -3.22
CA GLN A 55 6.70 5.02 -3.74
C GLN A 55 7.14 6.40 -4.20
N VAL A 56 6.69 6.79 -5.39
CA VAL A 56 6.84 8.14 -5.93
C VAL A 56 5.47 8.63 -6.33
N VAL A 57 5.01 9.70 -5.71
CA VAL A 57 3.73 10.35 -6.00
C VAL A 57 3.99 11.71 -6.58
N ARG A 58 3.35 11.97 -7.72
CA ARG A 58 3.42 13.22 -8.45
C ARG A 58 2.03 13.82 -8.60
N ASP A 59 1.97 15.14 -8.69
CA ASP A 59 0.77 15.81 -9.20
C ASP A 59 0.63 15.59 -10.71
N LEU A 60 -0.48 16.06 -11.28
CA LEU A 60 -0.72 15.98 -12.72
C LEU A 60 0.22 16.85 -13.57
N ALA A 61 0.89 17.83 -12.96
CA ALA A 61 1.93 18.63 -13.62
C ALA A 61 3.31 17.95 -13.59
N GLY A 62 3.43 16.79 -12.93
CA GLY A 62 4.65 16.00 -12.80
C GLY A 62 5.55 16.40 -11.63
N VAL A 63 5.12 17.33 -10.78
CA VAL A 63 5.82 17.74 -9.56
C VAL A 63 5.75 16.61 -8.54
N VAL A 64 6.90 16.27 -7.97
CA VAL A 64 6.97 15.23 -6.93
C VAL A 64 6.35 15.78 -5.63
N LEU A 65 5.28 15.12 -5.18
CA LEU A 65 4.59 15.41 -3.93
C LEU A 65 5.15 14.54 -2.79
N ALA A 66 5.52 13.30 -3.09
CA ALA A 66 6.16 12.38 -2.14
C ALA A 66 7.10 11.42 -2.87
N ASP A 67 8.24 11.12 -2.25
CA ASP A 67 9.21 10.14 -2.72
C ASP A 67 9.82 9.50 -1.49
N GLY A 68 9.65 8.18 -1.33
CA GLY A 68 10.22 7.48 -0.19
C GLY A 68 9.92 5.99 -0.16
N TYR A 69 10.55 5.33 0.80
CA TYR A 69 10.38 3.90 1.02
C TYR A 69 9.40 3.67 2.17
N VAL A 70 8.40 2.83 1.92
CA VAL A 70 7.37 2.43 2.89
C VAL A 70 7.13 0.93 2.85
N GLY A 71 6.58 0.38 3.92
CA GLY A 71 6.16 -1.01 3.99
C GLY A 71 4.68 -1.14 3.67
N HIS A 72 4.34 -1.97 2.70
CA HIS A 72 2.98 -2.40 2.42
C HIS A 72 2.78 -3.80 3.01
N ARG A 73 2.12 -3.89 4.18
CA ARG A 73 1.77 -5.17 4.78
C ARG A 73 0.44 -5.64 4.22
N PHE A 74 0.44 -6.82 3.64
CA PHE A 74 -0.75 -7.50 3.12
C PHE A 74 -1.11 -8.68 4.00
N THR A 75 -2.36 -8.77 4.42
CA THR A 75 -2.92 -10.01 4.98
C THR A 75 -3.60 -10.78 3.88
N ILE A 76 -3.15 -12.01 3.62
CA ILE A 76 -3.64 -12.86 2.54
C ILE A 76 -4.24 -14.13 3.15
N GLU A 77 -5.52 -14.37 2.86
CA GLU A 77 -6.21 -15.59 3.27
C GLU A 77 -6.92 -16.20 2.07
N HIS A 78 -6.84 -17.53 1.94
CA HIS A 78 -7.45 -18.28 0.83
C HIS A 78 -7.07 -17.71 -0.56
N GLY A 79 -5.84 -17.19 -0.71
CA GLY A 79 -5.34 -16.60 -1.95
C GLY A 79 -5.86 -15.21 -2.28
N LEU A 80 -6.59 -14.55 -1.38
CA LEU A 80 -7.13 -13.21 -1.56
C LEU A 80 -6.56 -12.23 -0.53
N ILE A 81 -6.35 -10.99 -0.95
CA ILE A 81 -6.02 -9.90 -0.04
C ILE A 81 -7.24 -9.59 0.83
N GLN A 82 -7.07 -9.71 2.14
CA GLN A 82 -8.04 -9.38 3.19
C GLN A 82 -7.84 -7.95 3.68
N ALA A 83 -6.59 -7.53 3.85
CA ALA A 83 -6.26 -6.21 4.33
C ALA A 83 -4.93 -5.74 3.76
N MET A 84 -4.78 -4.43 3.65
CA MET A 84 -3.50 -3.77 3.40
C MET A 84 -3.28 -2.70 4.46
N GLU A 85 -2.03 -2.55 4.89
CA GLU A 85 -1.60 -1.52 5.82
C GLU A 85 -0.33 -0.85 5.29
N VAL A 86 -0.24 0.47 5.44
CA VAL A 86 1.00 1.21 5.18
C VAL A 86 1.71 1.38 6.52
N CYS A 87 2.92 0.86 6.62
CA CYS A 87 3.76 0.96 7.81
C CYS A 87 5.06 1.68 7.48
N PRO A 88 5.61 2.48 8.40
CA PRO A 88 6.98 2.95 8.27
C PRO A 88 7.91 1.74 8.22
N LEU A 89 8.91 1.78 7.33
CA LEU A 89 10.01 0.82 7.38
C LEU A 89 10.82 1.12 8.63
N SER A 90 10.58 0.34 9.68
CA SER A 90 11.49 0.35 10.82
C SER A 90 12.77 -0.35 10.40
N SER A 91 13.92 0.27 10.66
CA SER A 91 15.24 -0.32 10.47
C SER A 91 15.48 -1.47 11.47
N SER A 92 14.68 -2.53 11.42
CA SER A 92 14.85 -3.71 12.26
C SER A 92 15.02 -4.91 11.35
N GLY A 93 16.26 -5.09 10.89
CA GLY A 93 16.66 -6.18 10.02
C GLY A 93 18.14 -6.22 9.63
N LEU A 94 19.04 -5.44 10.25
CA LEU A 94 20.46 -5.79 10.30
C LEU A 94 20.67 -6.56 11.62
N GLY A 95 20.45 -7.86 11.56
CA GLY A 95 20.49 -8.70 12.75
C GLY A 95 20.68 -10.17 12.40
N ALA A 96 21.77 -10.49 11.70
CA ALA A 96 22.56 -11.72 11.85
C ALA A 96 23.88 -11.56 11.09
#